data_AF-A0AAE0X364-F1
#
_entry.id   AF-A0AAE0X364-F1
#
_cell.length_a   1.000
_cell.length_b   1.000
_cell.length_c   1.000
_cell.angle_alpha   90.00
_cell.angle_beta   90.00
_cell.angle_gamma   90.00
#
_symmetry.space_group_name_H-M   'P 1'
#
loop_
_entity.id
_entity.type
_entity.pdbx_description
1 polymer ?
#
loop_
_entity_poly.entity_id
_entity_poly.type
_entity_poly.pdbx_seq_one_letter_code
_entity_poly.pdbx_strand_id
1 'polypeptide(L)'
;MPSHPRIEEVEDSDVEMSDPSEGDIDDFADTDIMRRVEPVRRQPQPQSQQPPPQQQQPRPQQQQQQPRGYPEMQTATDDSAYKAYQCLYPVYFDATRSRAQGRRVSKSLAVTNPLATEIVNACASLRLSVVLEAGKLHPKDWANPGRVKVNLKTTPSIKNKHHLYVLVAQHLQQHPTTDAAPALRVVVRGAPPPPQLEPGQKWPRPAVPRGWKMGELLPYYSPAMTGGGVSENFLKDMMKEMGGAGGADMASLLAGAAAGPSGGGGGEERKKKEKKKK
;
A
#
# COMPACT_ATOMS: atom_id res chain seq x y z
N MET A 1 18.52 38.78 -37.94
CA MET A 1 18.04 39.52 -36.76
C MET A 1 17.35 38.52 -35.84
N PRO A 2 17.96 38.10 -34.73
CA PRO A 2 17.32 37.21 -33.76
C PRO A 2 16.28 37.99 -32.95
N SER A 3 15.04 37.50 -32.90
CA SER A 3 13.97 38.04 -32.06
C SER A 3 14.20 37.63 -30.61
N HIS A 4 14.43 38.60 -29.73
CA HIS A 4 14.53 38.37 -28.29
C HIS A 4 13.17 37.92 -27.71
N PRO A 5 13.14 36.92 -26.82
CA PRO A 5 11.95 36.61 -26.02
C PRO A 5 11.69 37.75 -25.02
N ARG A 6 10.47 38.30 -25.02
CA ARG A 6 9.93 39.21 -24.00
C ARG A 6 9.18 38.38 -22.96
N ILE A 7 9.39 38.69 -21.69
CA ILE A 7 8.64 38.14 -20.56
C ILE A 7 7.55 39.17 -20.25
N GLU A 8 6.27 38.77 -20.37
CA GLU A 8 5.14 39.53 -19.84
C GLU A 8 5.07 39.27 -18.33
N GLU A 9 5.08 40.35 -17.54
CA GLU A 9 4.79 40.28 -16.12
C GLU A 9 3.27 40.15 -15.98
N VAL A 10 2.84 38.99 -15.48
CA VAL A 10 1.45 38.78 -15.07
C VAL A 10 1.36 39.28 -13.63
N GLU A 11 0.58 40.34 -13.43
CA GLU A 11 0.25 40.86 -12.10
C GLU A 11 -0.48 39.76 -11.31
N ASP A 12 0.13 39.30 -10.22
CA ASP A 12 -0.48 38.41 -9.24
C ASP A 12 -1.62 39.17 -8.55
N SER A 13 -2.85 38.85 -8.93
CA SER A 13 -4.04 39.26 -8.21
C SER A 13 -4.08 38.54 -6.85
N ASP A 14 -3.96 39.35 -5.81
CA ASP A 14 -4.12 39.04 -4.39
C ASP A 14 -5.40 38.22 -4.11
N VAL A 15 -5.22 36.96 -3.72
CA VAL A 15 -6.30 36.13 -3.17
C VAL A 15 -6.00 36.02 -1.67
N GLU A 16 -6.67 36.85 -0.88
CA GLU A 16 -6.76 36.69 0.58
C GLU A 16 -7.23 35.26 0.89
N MET A 17 -6.28 34.40 1.25
CA MET A 17 -6.56 33.14 1.90
C MET A 17 -6.66 33.44 3.39
N SER A 18 -7.88 33.47 3.92
CA SER A 18 -8.13 33.72 5.35
C SER A 18 -7.29 32.77 6.21
N ASP A 19 -6.41 33.34 7.02
CA ASP A 19 -5.61 32.63 8.01
C ASP A 19 -6.54 32.15 9.16
N PRO A 20 -6.63 30.85 9.45
CA PRO A 20 -7.40 30.39 10.61
C PRO A 20 -6.69 30.85 11.88
N SER A 21 -7.39 31.62 12.73
CA SER A 21 -6.81 32.18 13.95
C SER A 21 -6.13 31.11 14.81
N GLU A 22 -4.86 31.33 15.15
CA GLU A 22 -4.15 30.56 16.17
C GLU A 22 -4.94 30.63 17.48
N GLY A 23 -5.44 29.48 17.93
CA GLY A 23 -6.01 29.34 19.26
C GLY A 23 -4.91 29.51 20.30
N ASP A 24 -5.08 30.52 21.15
CA ASP A 24 -4.22 30.84 22.28
C ASP A 24 -4.13 29.64 23.24
N ILE A 25 -2.92 29.10 23.39
CA ILE A 25 -2.63 27.87 24.16
C ILE A 25 -2.34 28.15 25.65
N ASP A 26 -2.47 29.40 26.10
CA ASP A 26 -2.13 29.80 27.48
C ASP A 26 -3.29 29.69 28.50
N ASP A 27 -4.48 29.19 28.13
CA ASP A 27 -5.62 29.00 29.06
C ASP A 27 -5.84 27.55 29.54
N PHE A 28 -4.86 26.65 29.33
CA PHE A 28 -4.94 25.29 29.86
C PHE A 28 -4.44 25.24 31.32
N ALA A 29 -5.33 25.52 32.27
CA ALA A 29 -5.03 25.37 33.69
C ALA A 29 -5.00 23.88 34.11
N ASP A 30 -3.88 23.45 34.70
CA ASP A 30 -3.59 22.09 35.20
C ASP A 30 -4.54 21.55 36.31
N THR A 31 -5.66 22.23 36.59
CA THR A 31 -6.59 21.86 37.67
C THR A 31 -7.84 21.09 37.21
N ASP A 32 -8.07 20.93 35.90
CA ASP A 32 -9.30 20.26 35.40
C ASP A 32 -9.17 18.73 35.28
N ILE A 33 -7.98 18.18 35.53
CA ILE A 33 -7.76 16.74 35.64
C ILE A 33 -7.98 16.35 37.10
N MET A 34 -9.24 16.25 37.55
CA MET A 34 -9.73 15.34 38.61
C MET A 34 -11.14 15.73 39.06
N ARG A 35 -12.17 15.22 38.37
CA ARG A 35 -13.53 15.14 38.92
C ARG A 35 -13.97 13.69 39.04
N ARG A 36 -13.75 13.12 40.24
CA ARG A 36 -14.31 11.83 40.65
C ARG A 36 -15.83 11.96 40.71
N VAL A 37 -16.53 11.25 39.82
CA VAL A 37 -17.99 11.15 39.81
C VAL A 37 -18.42 10.11 40.85
N GLU A 38 -19.20 10.51 41.85
CA GLU A 38 -19.85 9.59 42.78
C GLU A 38 -21.08 8.92 42.15
N PRO A 39 -21.40 7.66 42.51
CA PRO A 39 -22.56 6.97 41.96
C PRO A 39 -23.87 7.43 42.61
N VAL A 40 -24.74 8.02 41.79
CA VAL A 40 -26.14 8.32 42.14
C VAL A 40 -26.93 7.02 42.29
N ARG A 41 -27.52 6.81 43.48
CA ARG A 41 -28.48 5.74 43.78
C ARG A 41 -29.74 5.90 42.90
N ARG A 42 -30.14 4.86 42.17
CA ARG A 42 -31.41 4.79 41.42
C ARG A 42 -32.40 3.86 42.12
N GLN A 43 -33.63 4.32 42.33
CA GLN A 43 -34.78 3.52 42.78
C GLN A 43 -35.48 2.85 41.57
N PRO A 44 -36.25 1.76 41.76
CA PRO A 44 -36.73 0.89 40.68
C PRO A 44 -38.13 1.25 40.16
N GLN A 45 -38.37 1.00 38.86
CA GLN A 45 -39.69 0.96 38.20
C GLN A 45 -39.76 -0.18 37.15
N PRO A 46 -40.96 -0.64 36.76
CA PRO A 46 -41.22 -2.05 36.48
C PRO A 46 -41.02 -2.51 35.02
N GLN A 47 -40.95 -3.84 34.90
CA GLN A 47 -40.60 -4.65 33.74
C GLN A 47 -41.51 -4.47 32.51
N SER A 48 -40.89 -4.41 31.34
CA SER A 48 -41.47 -4.92 30.09
C SER A 48 -40.50 -5.92 29.45
N GLN A 49 -41.02 -7.07 29.02
CA GLN A 49 -40.28 -8.24 28.57
C GLN A 49 -39.80 -8.06 27.12
N GLN A 50 -38.51 -8.29 26.86
CA GLN A 50 -37.96 -8.49 25.52
C GLN A 50 -37.43 -9.93 25.39
N PRO A 51 -37.54 -10.57 24.21
CA PRO A 51 -37.10 -11.95 24.00
C PRO A 51 -35.56 -12.07 23.96
N PRO A 52 -34.99 -13.26 24.24
CA PRO A 52 -33.56 -13.43 24.43
C PRO A 52 -32.77 -13.30 23.12
N PRO A 53 -31.56 -12.70 23.14
CA PRO A 53 -30.68 -12.70 21.98
C PRO A 53 -30.09 -14.10 21.76
N GLN A 54 -30.19 -14.58 20.52
CA GLN A 54 -29.49 -15.80 20.07
C GLN A 54 -27.97 -15.58 20.15
N GLN A 55 -27.29 -16.47 20.87
CA GLN A 55 -25.84 -16.53 20.93
C GLN A 55 -25.28 -16.88 19.54
N GLN A 56 -24.66 -15.92 18.86
CA GLN A 56 -23.78 -16.22 17.73
C GLN A 56 -22.47 -16.80 18.28
N GLN A 57 -22.19 -18.05 17.95
CA GLN A 57 -20.89 -18.66 18.23
C GLN A 57 -19.80 -17.91 17.45
N PRO A 58 -18.67 -17.52 18.07
CA PRO A 58 -17.56 -16.96 17.33
C PRO A 58 -16.99 -18.02 16.39
N ARG A 59 -17.00 -17.74 15.10
CA ARG A 59 -16.29 -18.56 14.10
C ARG A 59 -14.81 -18.61 14.49
N PRO A 60 -14.16 -19.79 14.50
CA PRO A 60 -12.74 -19.84 14.75
C PRO A 60 -12.01 -19.09 13.63
N GLN A 61 -11.37 -17.98 14.00
CA GLN A 61 -10.37 -17.35 13.13
C GLN A 61 -9.28 -18.39 12.92
N GLN A 62 -9.24 -18.97 11.72
CA GLN A 62 -8.09 -19.75 11.30
C GLN A 62 -6.89 -18.81 11.26
N GLN A 63 -6.04 -18.87 12.28
CA GLN A 63 -4.71 -18.29 12.23
C GLN A 63 -4.01 -18.92 11.02
N GLN A 64 -3.92 -18.17 9.93
CA GLN A 64 -3.09 -18.51 8.80
C GLN A 64 -1.65 -18.58 9.33
N GLN A 65 -1.15 -19.79 9.50
CA GLN A 65 0.21 -20.05 9.91
C GLN A 65 1.11 -19.53 8.79
N GLN A 66 1.72 -18.37 9.01
CA GLN A 66 2.72 -17.84 8.09
C GLN A 66 3.87 -18.86 7.97
N PRO A 67 4.49 -19.03 6.79
CA PRO A 67 5.62 -19.92 6.62
C PRO A 67 6.74 -19.49 7.58
N ARG A 68 7.14 -20.41 8.47
CA ARG A 68 8.26 -20.21 9.41
C ARG A 68 9.53 -19.93 8.62
N GLY A 69 9.97 -18.67 8.59
CA GLY A 69 11.19 -18.28 7.88
C GLY A 69 11.41 -16.78 7.77
N TYR A 70 10.36 -15.96 7.93
CA TYR A 70 10.47 -14.50 7.89
C TYR A 70 10.20 -13.90 9.27
N PRO A 71 11.08 -13.02 9.78
CA PRO A 71 10.86 -12.35 11.06
C PRO A 71 9.63 -11.44 10.95
N GLU A 72 8.79 -11.46 11.98
CA GLU A 72 7.64 -10.56 12.12
C GLU A 72 8.14 -9.10 12.10
N MET A 73 7.77 -8.37 11.05
CA MET A 73 8.41 -7.11 10.69
C MET A 73 7.87 -5.98 11.57
N GLN A 74 8.67 -5.52 12.52
CA GLN A 74 8.36 -4.34 13.31
C GLN A 74 8.44 -3.10 12.41
N THR A 75 7.30 -2.56 12.00
CA THR A 75 7.20 -1.22 11.40
C THR A 75 7.45 -0.21 12.51
N ALA A 76 8.69 0.24 12.67
CA ALA A 76 9.08 1.06 13.80
C ALA A 76 8.45 2.47 13.71
N THR A 77 7.64 2.83 14.70
CA THR A 77 6.92 4.11 14.80
C THR A 77 7.81 5.29 15.16
N ASP A 78 9.08 5.05 15.51
CA ASP A 78 10.06 6.08 15.87
C ASP A 78 11.29 6.03 14.94
N ASP A 79 11.25 6.85 13.88
CA ASP A 79 12.33 7.03 12.90
C ASP A 79 13.67 7.45 13.53
N SER A 80 13.65 8.04 14.74
CA SER A 80 14.84 8.61 15.37
C SER A 80 15.88 7.54 15.74
N ALA A 81 15.44 6.38 16.23
CA ALA A 81 16.30 5.31 16.72
C ALA A 81 17.22 4.73 15.62
N TYR A 82 16.78 4.76 14.35
CA TYR A 82 17.50 4.21 13.20
C TYR A 82 17.85 5.28 12.15
N LYS A 83 17.76 6.57 12.52
CA LYS A 83 18.16 7.68 11.65
C LYS A 83 19.63 7.55 11.21
N ALA A 84 20.50 7.14 12.14
CA ALA A 84 21.94 6.94 11.90
C ALA A 84 22.29 5.62 11.18
N TYR A 85 21.33 4.73 10.95
CA TYR A 85 21.60 3.44 10.30
C TYR A 85 21.83 3.61 8.80
N GLN A 86 22.64 2.73 8.23
CA GLN A 86 22.94 2.77 6.80
C GLN A 86 21.73 2.29 5.99
N CYS A 87 21.26 3.12 5.06
CA CYS A 87 20.18 2.74 4.13
C CYS A 87 20.69 1.86 2.98
N LEU A 88 19.93 0.81 2.69
CA LEU A 88 19.97 -0.04 1.51
C LEU A 88 18.62 0.02 0.82
N TYR A 89 18.64 0.09 -0.51
CA TYR A 89 17.45 -0.01 -1.35
C TYR A 89 17.65 -1.11 -2.39
N PRO A 90 16.59 -1.79 -2.84
CA PRO A 90 16.66 -2.82 -3.89
C PRO A 90 17.41 -2.36 -5.15
N VAL A 91 17.14 -1.15 -5.63
CA VAL A 91 17.75 -0.56 -6.83
C VAL A 91 19.30 -0.54 -6.80
N TYR A 92 19.91 -0.61 -5.62
CA TYR A 92 21.38 -0.66 -5.49
C TYR A 92 21.98 -1.93 -6.10
N PHE A 93 21.19 -3.01 -6.15
CA PHE A 93 21.61 -4.33 -6.58
C PHE A 93 21.00 -4.74 -7.94
N ASP A 94 20.23 -3.86 -8.57
CA ASP A 94 19.49 -4.16 -9.80
C ASP A 94 20.41 -4.16 -11.03
N ALA A 95 20.52 -5.30 -11.71
CA ALA A 95 21.32 -5.49 -12.92
C ALA A 95 20.78 -4.73 -14.14
N THR A 96 19.48 -4.42 -14.17
CA THR A 96 18.82 -3.71 -15.27
C THR A 96 19.09 -2.20 -15.25
N ARG A 97 19.55 -1.69 -14.10
CA ARG A 97 19.87 -0.27 -13.87
C ARG A 97 21.33 0.02 -14.09
N SER A 98 21.63 1.19 -14.65
CA SER A 98 23.00 1.74 -14.66
C SER A 98 23.38 2.30 -13.28
N ARG A 99 24.67 2.66 -13.09
CA ARG A 99 25.13 3.34 -11.86
C ARG A 99 24.46 4.70 -11.68
N ALA A 100 24.25 5.44 -12.77
CA ALA A 100 23.52 6.70 -12.77
C ALA A 100 22.04 6.52 -12.36
N GLN A 101 21.44 5.37 -12.71
CA GLN A 101 20.07 5.02 -12.37
C GLN A 101 19.88 4.47 -10.95
N GLY A 102 20.96 4.22 -10.21
CA GLY A 102 20.88 3.85 -8.79
C GLY A 102 21.75 2.67 -8.38
N ARG A 103 22.16 1.82 -9.32
CA ARG A 103 22.99 0.65 -9.04
C ARG A 103 24.28 1.06 -8.34
N ARG A 104 24.64 0.37 -7.26
CA ARG A 104 25.85 0.65 -6.45
C ARG A 104 26.94 -0.39 -6.63
N VAL A 105 26.58 -1.62 -7.02
CA VAL A 105 27.52 -2.71 -7.28
C VAL A 105 27.94 -2.79 -8.75
N SER A 106 28.96 -3.62 -9.05
CA SER A 106 29.36 -3.95 -10.41
C SER A 106 28.21 -4.70 -11.11
N LYS A 107 28.17 -4.65 -12.45
CA LYS A 107 27.12 -5.36 -13.20
C LYS A 107 27.22 -6.88 -13.01
N SER A 108 28.42 -7.41 -12.79
CA SER A 108 28.67 -8.84 -12.57
C SER A 108 28.16 -9.37 -11.23
N LEU A 109 28.01 -8.51 -10.22
CA LEU A 109 27.45 -8.86 -8.91
C LEU A 109 25.97 -8.51 -8.78
N ALA A 110 25.45 -7.69 -9.69
CA ALA A 110 24.05 -7.27 -9.66
C ALA A 110 23.12 -8.43 -10.06
N VAL A 111 21.88 -8.38 -9.58
CA VAL A 111 20.83 -9.38 -9.84
C VAL A 111 19.62 -8.75 -10.49
N THR A 112 18.82 -9.57 -11.18
CA THR A 112 17.52 -9.15 -11.70
C THR A 112 16.47 -9.24 -10.59
N ASN A 113 15.56 -8.26 -10.51
CA ASN A 113 14.47 -8.21 -9.52
C ASN A 113 14.92 -8.34 -8.04
N PRO A 114 15.89 -7.54 -7.56
CA PRO A 114 16.25 -7.55 -6.14
C PRO A 114 15.05 -7.12 -5.29
N LEU A 115 14.83 -7.75 -4.13
CA LEU A 115 13.73 -7.41 -3.21
C LEU A 115 14.30 -7.01 -1.84
N ALA A 116 13.63 -6.09 -1.15
CA ALA A 116 14.08 -5.61 0.16
C ALA A 116 14.06 -6.71 1.23
N THR A 117 13.13 -7.66 1.13
CA THR A 117 13.01 -8.82 2.00
C THR A 117 14.21 -9.76 1.88
N GLU A 118 14.72 -10.00 0.67
CA GLU A 118 15.96 -10.78 0.48
C GLU A 118 17.21 -10.02 0.94
N ILE A 119 17.20 -8.67 0.88
CA ILE A 119 18.26 -7.86 1.50
C ILE A 119 18.25 -8.01 3.03
N VAL A 120 17.07 -8.09 3.65
CA VAL A 120 16.94 -8.38 5.09
C VAL A 120 17.50 -9.77 5.40
N ASN A 121 17.16 -10.78 4.62
CA ASN A 121 17.70 -12.15 4.78
C ASN A 121 19.22 -12.18 4.66
N ALA A 122 19.79 -11.45 3.68
CA ALA A 122 21.22 -11.29 3.53
C ALA A 122 21.85 -10.68 4.79
N CYS A 123 21.29 -9.58 5.30
CA CYS A 123 21.78 -8.94 6.51
C CYS A 123 21.62 -9.83 7.76
N ALA A 124 20.54 -10.60 7.86
CA ALA A 124 20.32 -11.56 8.94
C ALA A 124 21.38 -12.68 8.92
N SER A 125 21.75 -13.18 7.74
CA SER A 125 22.84 -14.17 7.60
C SER A 125 24.20 -13.63 8.07
N LEU A 126 24.40 -12.31 7.95
CA LEU A 126 25.57 -11.58 8.44
C LEU A 126 25.43 -11.16 9.93
N ARG A 127 24.34 -11.55 10.60
CA ARG A 127 24.02 -11.22 11.99
C ARG A 127 23.96 -9.71 12.25
N LEU A 128 23.49 -8.94 11.27
CA LEU A 128 23.31 -7.49 11.40
C LEU A 128 21.92 -7.17 11.95
N SER A 129 21.86 -6.17 12.83
CA SER A 129 20.57 -5.58 13.22
C SER A 129 20.04 -4.70 12.08
N VAL A 130 18.80 -4.95 11.67
CA VAL A 130 18.15 -4.25 10.57
C VAL A 130 16.72 -3.86 10.89
N VAL A 131 16.27 -2.76 10.26
CA VAL A 131 14.88 -2.33 10.24
C VAL A 131 14.43 -2.27 8.78
N LEU A 132 13.30 -2.89 8.47
CA LEU A 132 12.69 -2.84 7.14
C LEU A 132 11.52 -1.86 7.15
N GLU A 133 11.66 -0.82 6.34
CA GLU A 133 10.57 0.11 6.04
C GLU A 133 9.97 -0.31 4.70
N ALA A 134 9.03 -1.26 4.74
CA ALA A 134 8.53 -1.96 3.55
C ALA A 134 7.89 -1.03 2.51
N GLY A 135 7.19 0.04 2.93
CA GLY A 135 6.50 0.96 2.03
C GLY A 135 7.37 2.09 1.45
N LYS A 136 8.64 2.24 1.87
CA LYS A 136 9.48 3.36 1.41
C LYS A 136 10.13 3.07 0.08
N LEU A 137 10.11 4.06 -0.80
CA LEU A 137 10.62 3.97 -2.17
C LEU A 137 11.94 4.71 -2.33
N HIS A 138 12.76 4.27 -3.29
CA HIS A 138 13.92 5.05 -3.71
C HIS A 138 13.48 6.07 -4.79
N PRO A 139 13.97 7.32 -4.79
CA PRO A 139 13.53 8.32 -5.79
C PRO A 139 13.76 7.94 -7.25
N LYS A 140 14.75 7.06 -7.50
CA LYS A 140 15.06 6.52 -8.85
C LYS A 140 14.35 5.21 -9.18
N ASP A 141 13.56 4.68 -8.26
CA ASP A 141 12.80 3.44 -8.42
C ASP A 141 11.50 3.51 -7.61
N TRP A 142 10.45 4.02 -8.25
CA TRP A 142 9.13 4.19 -7.67
C TRP A 142 8.33 2.88 -7.62
N ALA A 143 8.78 1.84 -8.33
CA ALA A 143 8.03 0.61 -8.50
C ALA A 143 8.44 -0.47 -7.49
N ASN A 144 9.70 -0.50 -7.05
CA ASN A 144 10.18 -1.53 -6.14
C ASN A 144 10.30 -1.01 -4.69
N PRO A 145 9.31 -1.27 -3.82
CA PRO A 145 9.28 -0.77 -2.46
C PRO A 145 10.23 -1.51 -1.52
N GLY A 146 10.68 -0.77 -0.52
CA GLY A 146 11.45 -1.26 0.62
C GLY A 146 12.74 -0.48 0.84
N ARG A 147 12.93 -0.03 2.08
CA ARG A 147 14.20 0.53 2.56
C ARG A 147 14.68 -0.29 3.75
N VAL A 148 15.89 -0.82 3.65
CA VAL A 148 16.52 -1.58 4.74
C VAL A 148 17.53 -0.67 5.44
N LYS A 149 17.31 -0.40 6.71
CA LYS A 149 18.21 0.32 7.60
C LYS A 149 19.09 -0.69 8.32
N VAL A 150 20.41 -0.55 8.23
CA VAL A 150 21.38 -1.50 8.78
C VAL A 150 22.26 -0.84 9.83
N ASN A 151 22.36 -1.44 11.01
CA ASN A 151 23.33 -1.04 12.02
C ASN A 151 24.70 -1.65 11.70
N LEU A 152 25.67 -0.81 11.34
CA LEU A 152 27.05 -1.25 11.10
C LEU A 152 27.96 -1.10 12.32
N LYS A 153 27.52 -0.41 13.38
CA LYS A 153 28.36 -0.15 14.56
C LYS A 153 28.66 -1.42 15.37
N THR A 154 27.79 -2.42 15.26
CA THR A 154 27.82 -3.62 16.10
C THR A 154 28.69 -4.74 15.55
N THR A 155 29.27 -4.59 14.35
CA THR A 155 29.76 -5.75 13.58
C THR A 155 31.12 -5.48 12.91
N PRO A 156 32.25 -5.87 13.53
CA PRO A 156 33.58 -5.56 13.02
C PRO A 156 33.96 -6.31 11.73
N SER A 157 33.19 -7.34 11.34
CA SER A 157 33.39 -8.08 10.09
C SER A 157 33.19 -7.23 8.82
N ILE A 158 32.44 -6.13 8.93
CA ILE A 158 32.10 -5.28 7.79
C ILE A 158 32.98 -4.03 7.79
N LYS A 159 34.07 -4.08 7.02
CA LYS A 159 35.06 -2.99 6.90
C LYS A 159 34.47 -1.64 6.49
N ASN A 160 33.56 -1.63 5.52
CA ASN A 160 32.94 -0.41 5.01
C ASN A 160 31.61 -0.70 4.31
N LYS A 161 30.91 0.37 3.93
CA LYS A 161 29.64 0.31 3.21
C LYS A 161 29.70 -0.44 1.88
N HIS A 162 30.79 -0.31 1.13
CA HIS A 162 30.93 -1.02 -0.14
C HIS A 162 31.11 -2.53 0.08
N HIS A 163 31.84 -2.93 1.13
CA HIS A 163 31.97 -4.32 1.53
C HIS A 163 30.61 -4.94 1.88
N LEU A 164 29.75 -4.23 2.63
CA LEU A 164 28.36 -4.64 2.85
C LEU A 164 27.62 -4.86 1.52
N TYR A 165 27.78 -3.96 0.56
CA TYR A 165 27.10 -4.08 -0.73
C TYR A 165 27.53 -5.34 -1.49
N VAL A 166 28.82 -5.65 -1.48
CA VAL A 166 29.35 -6.86 -2.13
C VAL A 166 28.78 -8.12 -1.48
N LEU A 167 28.78 -8.20 -0.14
CA LEU A 167 28.26 -9.36 0.59
C LEU A 167 26.76 -9.57 0.35
N VAL A 168 25.96 -8.50 0.39
CA VAL A 168 24.52 -8.56 0.09
C VAL A 168 24.31 -8.98 -1.36
N ALA A 169 25.06 -8.43 -2.32
CA ALA A 169 24.94 -8.80 -3.72
C ALA A 169 25.24 -10.29 -3.97
N GLN A 170 26.29 -10.83 -3.33
CA GLN A 170 26.62 -12.26 -3.39
C GLN A 170 25.49 -13.14 -2.83
N HIS A 171 24.90 -12.74 -1.69
CA HIS A 171 23.75 -13.44 -1.13
C HIS A 171 22.56 -13.44 -2.10
N LEU A 172 22.25 -12.29 -2.71
CA LEU A 172 21.16 -12.18 -3.70
C LEU A 172 21.42 -13.03 -4.95
N GLN A 173 22.68 -13.19 -5.38
CA GLN A 173 23.01 -14.08 -6.50
C GLN A 173 22.74 -15.55 -6.17
N GLN A 174 22.99 -15.95 -4.92
CA GLN A 174 22.71 -17.31 -4.43
C GLN A 174 21.22 -17.55 -4.21
N HIS A 175 20.43 -16.50 -4.00
CA HIS A 175 19.00 -16.54 -3.72
C HIS A 175 18.23 -15.68 -4.74
N PRO A 176 18.21 -16.05 -6.03
CA PRO A 176 17.56 -15.26 -7.06
C PRO A 176 16.04 -15.22 -6.85
N THR A 177 15.46 -14.03 -7.06
CA THR A 177 14.00 -13.85 -7.02
C THR A 177 13.33 -14.60 -8.18
N THR A 178 12.43 -15.52 -7.84
CA THR A 178 11.61 -16.30 -8.78
C THR A 178 10.12 -16.08 -8.51
N ASP A 179 9.23 -16.51 -9.41
CA ASP A 179 7.77 -16.40 -9.24
C ASP A 179 7.25 -17.06 -7.94
N ALA A 180 7.94 -18.10 -7.46
CA ALA A 180 7.60 -18.81 -6.23
C ALA A 180 8.27 -18.21 -4.98
N ALA A 181 9.07 -17.15 -5.12
CA ALA A 181 9.84 -16.59 -4.02
C ALA A 181 8.90 -16.14 -2.89
N PRO A 182 9.10 -16.63 -1.65
CA PRO A 182 8.25 -16.24 -0.53
C PRO A 182 8.35 -14.74 -0.20
N ALA A 183 9.47 -14.10 -0.55
CA ALA A 183 9.68 -12.65 -0.51
C ALA A 183 8.58 -11.82 -1.20
N LEU A 184 7.91 -12.36 -2.23
CA LEU A 184 6.84 -11.67 -2.96
C LEU A 184 5.52 -11.65 -2.18
N ARG A 185 5.37 -12.55 -1.20
CA ARG A 185 4.12 -12.84 -0.46
C ARG A 185 4.15 -12.35 0.98
N VAL A 186 5.21 -11.66 1.38
CA VAL A 186 5.39 -11.14 2.75
C VAL A 186 4.27 -10.16 3.08
N VAL A 187 3.45 -10.51 4.06
CA VAL A 187 2.34 -9.68 4.52
C VAL A 187 2.89 -8.47 5.28
N VAL A 188 2.56 -7.28 4.80
CA VAL A 188 2.92 -6.01 5.47
C VAL A 188 1.68 -5.46 6.16
N ARG A 189 1.83 -5.00 7.41
CA ARG A 189 0.75 -4.38 8.18
C ARG A 189 0.17 -3.19 7.42
N GLY A 190 -1.14 -3.19 7.20
CA GLY A 190 -1.86 -2.13 6.48
C GLY A 190 -1.85 -2.24 4.96
N ALA A 191 -1.11 -3.21 4.38
CA ALA A 191 -1.23 -3.55 2.97
C ALA A 191 -2.40 -4.55 2.75
N PRO A 192 -3.00 -4.59 1.55
CA PRO A 192 -3.99 -5.62 1.21
C PRO A 192 -3.42 -7.03 1.40
N PRO A 193 -4.24 -8.08 1.48
CA PRO A 193 -3.74 -9.45 1.46
C PRO A 193 -3.03 -9.74 0.12
N PRO A 194 -1.97 -10.58 0.11
CA PRO A 194 -1.33 -11.01 -1.12
C PRO A 194 -2.32 -11.80 -2.00
N PRO A 195 -2.15 -11.80 -3.34
CA PRO A 195 -3.03 -12.54 -4.23
C PRO A 195 -2.95 -14.05 -3.96
N GLN A 196 -4.11 -14.69 -3.82
CA GLN A 196 -4.21 -16.15 -3.88
C GLN A 196 -3.88 -16.60 -5.31
N LEU A 197 -2.85 -17.42 -5.44
CA LEU A 197 -2.46 -18.03 -6.70
C LEU A 197 -2.84 -19.50 -6.68
N GLU A 198 -3.56 -19.93 -7.71
CA GLU A 198 -3.85 -21.35 -7.94
C GLU A 198 -2.55 -22.13 -8.19
N PRO A 199 -2.51 -23.45 -7.89
CA PRO A 199 -1.33 -24.27 -8.14
C PRO A 199 -0.84 -24.16 -9.60
N GLY A 200 0.42 -23.75 -9.79
CA GLY A 200 1.03 -23.59 -11.11
C GLY A 200 0.86 -22.20 -11.76
N GLN A 201 0.06 -21.31 -11.17
CA GLN A 201 -0.07 -19.94 -11.65
C GLN A 201 1.19 -19.12 -11.33
N LYS A 202 1.69 -18.37 -12.31
CA LYS A 202 2.86 -17.48 -12.16
C LYS A 202 2.51 -16.23 -11.36
N TRP A 203 3.54 -15.56 -10.83
CA TRP A 203 3.36 -14.29 -10.14
C TRP A 203 2.86 -13.22 -11.12
N PRO A 204 1.85 -12.40 -10.75
CA PRO A 204 1.38 -11.33 -11.61
C PRO A 204 2.51 -10.35 -11.91
N ARG A 205 2.55 -9.85 -13.15
CA ARG A 205 3.56 -8.89 -13.60
C ARG A 205 2.94 -7.50 -13.72
N PRO A 206 3.66 -6.43 -13.35
CA PRO A 206 3.15 -5.08 -13.53
C PRO A 206 3.00 -4.74 -15.02
N ALA A 207 1.98 -3.96 -15.36
CA ALA A 207 1.80 -3.45 -16.71
C ALA A 207 2.79 -2.30 -16.96
N VAL A 208 3.94 -2.60 -17.57
CA VAL A 208 5.00 -1.62 -17.81
C VAL A 208 4.79 -0.94 -19.18
N PRO A 209 4.61 0.38 -19.25
CA PRO A 209 4.59 1.10 -20.52
C PRO A 209 5.88 0.86 -21.30
N ARG A 210 5.80 0.81 -22.63
CA ARG A 210 6.98 0.58 -23.47
C ARG A 210 8.07 1.62 -23.17
N GLY A 211 9.31 1.15 -23.02
CA GLY A 211 10.48 2.00 -22.75
C GLY A 211 10.74 2.28 -21.26
N TRP A 212 9.79 1.99 -20.37
CA TRP A 212 10.02 2.10 -18.94
C TRP A 212 10.79 0.88 -18.45
N LYS A 213 11.88 1.11 -17.72
CA LYS A 213 12.62 0.04 -17.07
C LYS A 213 11.98 -0.20 -15.71
N MET A 214 11.48 -1.40 -15.46
CA MET A 214 10.86 -1.82 -14.20
C MET A 214 11.14 -3.31 -13.99
N GLY A 215 11.22 -3.74 -12.73
CA GLY A 215 11.31 -5.16 -12.39
C GLY A 215 10.02 -5.91 -12.77
N GLU A 216 10.16 -7.15 -13.21
CA GLU A 216 9.02 -8.00 -13.56
C GLU A 216 8.38 -8.64 -12.31
N LEU A 217 9.20 -8.90 -11.30
CA LEU A 217 8.79 -9.49 -10.03
C LEU A 217 8.87 -8.43 -8.94
N LEU A 218 7.71 -7.92 -8.55
CA LEU A 218 7.56 -6.92 -7.50
C LEU A 218 6.66 -7.46 -6.39
N PRO A 219 6.87 -7.04 -5.12
CA PRO A 219 5.98 -7.41 -4.02
C PRO A 219 4.55 -6.96 -4.32
N TYR A 220 3.56 -7.69 -3.80
CA TYR A 220 2.15 -7.39 -4.09
C TYR A 220 1.73 -5.97 -3.66
N TYR A 221 2.38 -5.42 -2.64
CA TYR A 221 2.13 -4.08 -2.11
C TYR A 221 2.89 -2.97 -2.88
N SER A 222 3.54 -3.31 -3.98
CA SER A 222 4.17 -2.34 -4.87
C SER A 222 3.14 -1.39 -5.48
N PRO A 223 3.45 -0.08 -5.59
CA PRO A 223 2.61 0.87 -6.33
C PRO A 223 2.31 0.46 -7.77
N ALA A 224 3.25 -0.26 -8.41
CA ALA A 224 3.11 -0.74 -9.78
C ALA A 224 2.20 -1.98 -9.90
N MET A 225 1.96 -2.69 -8.79
CA MET A 225 1.07 -3.86 -8.73
C MET A 225 -0.36 -3.45 -8.38
N THR A 226 -0.53 -2.52 -7.44
CA THR A 226 -1.83 -2.03 -6.97
C THR A 226 -2.44 -0.96 -7.89
N GLY A 227 -1.72 -0.52 -8.92
CA GLY A 227 -2.24 0.38 -9.96
C GLY A 227 -2.23 1.87 -9.59
N GLY A 228 -1.45 2.31 -8.60
CA GLY A 228 -1.25 3.75 -8.31
C GLY A 228 -2.48 4.55 -7.87
N GLY A 229 -3.59 3.88 -7.54
CA GLY A 229 -4.90 4.49 -7.26
C GLY A 229 -5.92 4.00 -8.28
N VAL A 230 -7.02 3.41 -7.80
CA VAL A 230 -8.07 2.67 -8.52
C VAL A 230 -7.57 1.44 -9.31
N SER A 231 -7.57 0.28 -8.64
CA SER A 231 -7.55 -0.99 -9.35
C SER A 231 -8.86 -1.18 -10.14
N GLU A 232 -8.78 -1.69 -11.36
CA GLU A 232 -9.93 -2.17 -12.14
C GLU A 232 -10.68 -3.32 -11.43
N ASN A 233 -10.05 -3.92 -10.42
CA ASN A 233 -10.60 -4.97 -9.58
C ASN A 233 -11.27 -4.48 -8.29
N PHE A 234 -11.19 -3.19 -7.94
CA PHE A 234 -11.83 -2.68 -6.71
C PHE A 234 -13.35 -2.88 -6.75
N LEU A 235 -13.99 -2.59 -7.89
CA LEU A 235 -15.42 -2.85 -8.10
C LEU A 235 -15.74 -4.35 -8.05
N LYS A 236 -14.83 -5.19 -8.57
CA LYS A 236 -15.03 -6.65 -8.65
C LYS A 236 -14.86 -7.32 -7.29
N ASP A 237 -13.89 -6.90 -6.50
CA ASP A 237 -13.64 -7.39 -5.14
C ASP A 237 -14.67 -6.81 -4.16
N MET A 238 -15.06 -5.53 -4.30
CA MET A 238 -16.20 -4.95 -3.56
C MET A 238 -17.51 -5.66 -3.89
N MET A 239 -17.77 -6.01 -5.17
CA MET A 239 -18.96 -6.76 -5.56
C MET A 239 -18.89 -8.23 -5.12
N LYS A 240 -17.70 -8.81 -5.01
CA LYS A 240 -17.49 -10.17 -4.48
C LYS A 240 -17.64 -10.22 -2.96
N GLU A 241 -17.25 -9.17 -2.25
CA GLU A 241 -17.40 -9.01 -0.81
C GLU A 241 -18.85 -8.62 -0.43
N MET A 242 -19.45 -7.69 -1.17
CA MET A 242 -20.86 -7.27 -1.01
C MET A 242 -21.86 -8.32 -1.54
N GLY A 243 -21.45 -9.11 -2.53
CA GLY A 243 -22.17 -10.29 -3.00
C GLY A 243 -22.10 -11.49 -2.05
N GLY A 244 -21.16 -11.47 -1.10
CA GLY A 244 -21.01 -12.49 -0.06
C GLY A 244 -21.89 -12.26 1.19
N ALA A 245 -22.38 -11.04 1.41
CA ALA A 245 -23.07 -10.67 2.65
C ALA A 245 -24.37 -9.85 2.50
N GLY A 246 -24.88 -9.61 1.28
CA GLY A 246 -26.14 -8.86 1.11
C GLY A 246 -26.73 -8.80 -0.29
N GLY A 247 -26.28 -9.67 -1.22
CA GLY A 247 -26.69 -9.61 -2.63
C GLY A 247 -28.16 -9.93 -2.90
N ALA A 248 -28.88 -10.53 -1.94
CA ALA A 248 -30.29 -10.88 -2.09
C ALA A 248 -31.23 -9.67 -1.90
N ASP A 249 -30.84 -8.69 -1.08
CA ASP A 249 -31.75 -7.62 -0.67
C ASP A 249 -31.81 -6.48 -1.71
N MET A 250 -30.70 -6.19 -2.39
CA MET A 250 -30.67 -5.14 -3.42
C MET A 250 -31.31 -5.57 -4.74
N ALA A 251 -31.19 -6.84 -5.13
CA ALA A 251 -31.88 -7.38 -6.30
C ALA A 251 -33.41 -7.41 -6.10
N SER A 252 -33.84 -7.73 -4.88
CA SER A 252 -35.24 -7.64 -4.46
C SER A 252 -35.77 -6.19 -4.46
N LEU A 253 -34.98 -5.23 -3.96
CA LEU A 253 -35.34 -3.81 -3.95
C LEU A 253 -35.39 -3.19 -5.37
N LEU A 254 -34.45 -3.56 -6.25
CA LEU A 254 -34.44 -3.05 -7.62
C LEU A 254 -35.52 -3.70 -8.50
N ALA A 255 -35.83 -4.98 -8.26
CA ALA A 255 -36.98 -5.64 -8.89
C ALA A 255 -38.32 -5.09 -8.37
N GLY A 256 -38.39 -4.70 -7.09
CA GLY A 256 -39.56 -4.06 -6.48
C GLY A 256 -39.83 -2.64 -7.02
N ALA A 257 -38.79 -1.91 -7.43
CA ALA A 257 -38.94 -0.58 -8.04
C ALA A 257 -39.40 -0.63 -9.52
N ALA A 258 -39.31 -1.79 -10.18
CA ALA A 258 -39.74 -1.98 -11.56
C ALA A 258 -41.19 -2.51 -11.70
N ALA A 259 -41.86 -2.82 -10.59
CA ALA A 259 -43.18 -3.47 -10.58
C ALA A 259 -44.29 -2.64 -9.91
N GLY A 260 -44.71 -1.56 -10.58
CA GLY A 260 -46.11 -1.08 -10.65
C GLY A 260 -46.46 0.25 -9.96
N PRO A 261 -47.63 0.89 -10.27
CA PRO A 261 -48.57 0.68 -11.38
C PRO A 261 -48.92 1.95 -12.19
N SER A 262 -49.35 1.73 -13.44
CA SER A 262 -50.29 2.50 -14.29
C SER A 262 -50.53 4.01 -14.07
N GLY A 263 -50.27 4.81 -15.11
CA GLY A 263 -50.90 6.13 -15.34
C GLY A 263 -50.67 6.59 -16.78
N GLY A 264 -51.74 6.67 -17.58
CA GLY A 264 -51.70 6.79 -19.04
C GLY A 264 -51.56 8.20 -19.64
N GLY A 265 -51.59 8.23 -20.98
CA GLY A 265 -51.53 9.41 -21.86
C GLY A 265 -50.21 9.43 -22.63
N GLY A 266 -50.11 9.40 -23.95
CA GLY A 266 -51.05 9.72 -25.03
C GLY A 266 -50.26 10.55 -26.05
N GLY A 267 -50.04 10.01 -27.26
CA GLY A 267 -49.63 10.74 -28.47
C GLY A 267 -48.19 11.28 -28.55
N GLU A 268 -47.39 10.82 -29.52
CA GLU A 268 -47.23 11.50 -30.82
C GLU A 268 -45.99 10.95 -31.56
N GLU A 269 -46.23 10.28 -32.70
CA GLU A 269 -45.22 9.81 -33.64
C GLU A 269 -44.47 10.99 -34.27
N ARG A 270 -43.14 11.04 -34.15
CA ARG A 270 -42.28 11.82 -35.05
C ARG A 270 -41.49 10.91 -35.98
N LYS A 271 -41.96 10.85 -37.23
CA LYS A 271 -41.33 10.22 -38.40
C LYS A 271 -39.90 10.71 -38.62
N LYS A 272 -38.99 9.74 -38.69
CA LYS A 272 -37.61 9.85 -39.18
C LYS A 272 -37.63 10.02 -40.70
N LYS A 273 -37.15 11.16 -41.21
CA LYS A 273 -37.01 11.42 -42.65
C LYS A 273 -35.60 11.02 -43.10
N GLU A 274 -35.54 9.92 -43.84
CA GLU A 274 -34.36 9.39 -44.51
C GLU A 274 -33.96 10.32 -45.69
N LYS A 275 -32.70 10.75 -45.73
CA LYS A 275 -32.17 11.59 -46.82
C LYS A 275 -31.33 10.72 -47.75
N LYS A 276 -31.95 10.27 -48.85
CA LYS A 276 -31.31 9.54 -49.94
C LYS A 276 -30.44 10.51 -50.75
N LYS A 277 -29.14 10.19 -50.83
CA LYS A 277 -28.16 10.89 -51.67
C LYS A 277 -28.29 10.35 -53.10
N LYS A 278 -28.44 11.26 -54.06
CA LYS A 278 -28.24 11.03 -55.49
C LYS A 278 -26.98 11.80 -55.89
#